data_AF-A0A950UIK0-F1
#
_entry.id   AF-A0A950UIK0-F1
#
_cell.length_a   1.000
_cell.length_b   1.000
_cell.length_c   1.000
_cell.angle_alpha   90.00
_cell.angle_beta   90.00
_cell.angle_gamma   90.00
#
_symmetry.space_group_name_H-M   'P 1'
#
loop_
_entity.id
_entity.type
_entity.pdbx_description
1 polymer ?
#
loop_
_entity_poly.entity_id
_entity_poly.type
_entity_poly.pdbx_seq_one_letter_code
_entity_poly.pdbx_strand_id
1 'polypeptide(L)'
;MRPGPEHNEAARQAARLGADSALTAIVALLARLYPDAAHPTVSVRKATVALGETFGSDGTVHVPGVRDGRTMLAWTVGDRPLAELPPEARALLGSHADDRERTLNRLLTECWRLGARLPAAGRPGTARLTLR
;
A
#
# COMPACT_ATOMS: atom_id res chain seq x y z
N MET A 1 -10.73 14.98 -32.43
CA MET A 1 -9.77 13.91 -32.82
C MET A 1 -9.67 12.95 -31.63
N ARG A 2 -10.13 11.71 -31.71
CA ARG A 2 -9.94 10.75 -30.60
C ARG A 2 -8.51 10.20 -30.67
N PRO A 3 -7.77 10.12 -29.56
CA PRO A 3 -6.41 9.59 -29.57
C PRO A 3 -6.38 8.17 -30.13
N GLY A 4 -5.38 7.87 -30.96
CA GLY A 4 -5.20 6.56 -31.57
C GLY A 4 -4.88 5.47 -30.53
N PRO A 5 -5.05 4.17 -30.88
CA PRO A 5 -4.86 3.05 -29.97
C PRO A 5 -3.46 2.98 -29.34
N GLU A 6 -2.42 3.43 -30.05
CA GLU A 6 -1.04 3.49 -29.56
C GLU A 6 -0.86 4.54 -28.44
N HIS A 7 -1.57 5.66 -28.53
CA HIS A 7 -1.57 6.70 -27.50
C HIS A 7 -2.24 6.19 -26.20
N ASN A 8 -3.25 5.33 -26.35
CA ASN A 8 -3.92 4.68 -25.21
C ASN A 8 -3.06 3.57 -24.59
N GLU A 9 -2.19 2.88 -25.33
CA GLU A 9 -1.25 1.90 -24.78
C GLU A 9 -0.12 2.59 -24.02
N ALA A 10 0.49 3.64 -24.61
CA ALA A 10 1.52 4.43 -23.96
C ALA A 10 1.02 5.05 -22.64
N ALA A 11 -0.20 5.61 -22.65
CA ALA A 11 -0.82 6.15 -21.44
C ALA A 11 -1.07 5.07 -20.38
N ARG A 12 -1.53 3.87 -20.78
CA ARG A 12 -1.73 2.73 -19.87
C ARG A 12 -0.41 2.26 -19.27
N GLN A 13 0.64 2.18 -20.07
CA GLN A 13 1.97 1.78 -19.60
C GLN A 13 2.55 2.81 -18.62
N ALA A 14 2.45 4.11 -18.92
CA ALA A 14 2.89 5.17 -18.01
C ALA A 14 2.12 5.14 -16.68
N ALA A 15 0.80 4.97 -16.72
CA ALA A 15 -0.03 4.86 -15.52
C ALA A 15 0.37 3.64 -14.66
N ARG A 16 0.68 2.51 -15.29
CA ARG A 16 1.14 1.31 -14.60
C ARG A 16 2.51 1.50 -13.93
N LEU A 17 3.47 2.14 -14.61
CA LEU A 17 4.78 2.46 -14.03
C LEU A 17 4.66 3.40 -12.82
N GLY A 18 3.78 4.39 -12.91
CA GLY A 18 3.45 5.27 -11.77
C GLY A 18 2.83 4.48 -10.61
N ALA A 19 1.93 3.55 -10.90
CA ALA A 19 1.32 2.68 -9.90
C ALA A 19 2.31 1.72 -9.23
N ASP A 20 3.25 1.14 -9.98
CA ASP A 20 4.31 0.29 -9.43
C ASP A 20 5.28 1.10 -8.55
N SER A 21 5.57 2.35 -8.91
CA SER A 21 6.37 3.27 -8.10
C SER A 21 5.67 3.64 -6.80
N ALA A 22 4.37 3.97 -6.85
CA ALA A 22 3.58 4.25 -5.66
C ALA A 22 3.44 3.02 -4.75
N LEU A 23 3.26 1.83 -5.32
CA LEU A 23 3.24 0.59 -4.55
C LEU A 23 4.59 0.34 -3.84
N THR A 24 5.71 0.62 -4.51
CA THR A 24 7.05 0.53 -3.90
C THR A 24 7.21 1.50 -2.74
N ALA A 25 6.74 2.74 -2.89
CA ALA A 25 6.71 3.73 -1.80
C ALA A 25 5.86 3.27 -0.61
N ILE A 26 4.70 2.65 -0.88
CA ILE A 26 3.83 2.06 0.16
C ILE A 26 4.55 0.93 0.90
N VAL A 27 5.25 0.04 0.19
CA VAL A 27 6.03 -1.05 0.80
C VAL A 27 7.15 -0.49 1.68
N ALA A 28 7.90 0.51 1.20
CA ALA A 28 8.94 1.16 1.99
C ALA A 28 8.37 1.86 3.24
N LEU A 29 7.21 2.50 3.10
CA LEU A 29 6.50 3.11 4.22
C LEU A 29 6.13 2.07 5.27
N LEU A 30 5.56 0.94 4.84
CA LEU A 30 5.17 -0.14 5.75
C LEU A 30 6.38 -0.78 6.42
N ALA A 31 7.49 -0.97 5.70
CA ALA A 31 8.75 -1.45 6.30
C ALA A 31 9.28 -0.46 7.35
N ARG A 32 9.08 0.85 7.14
CA ARG A 32 9.48 1.87 8.11
C ARG A 32 8.60 1.89 9.36
N LEU A 33 7.30 1.65 9.19
CA LEU A 33 6.34 1.58 10.31
C LEU A 33 6.43 0.26 11.07
N TYR A 34 6.86 -0.81 10.40
CA TYR A 34 6.89 -2.18 10.90
C TYR A 34 8.26 -2.83 10.63
N PRO A 35 9.34 -2.34 11.28
CA PRO A 35 10.70 -2.79 10.97
C PRO A 35 10.95 -4.28 11.23
N ASP A 36 10.19 -4.88 12.16
CA ASP A 36 10.32 -6.31 12.50
C ASP A 36 9.27 -7.20 11.79
N ALA A 37 8.40 -6.62 10.97
CA ALA A 37 7.43 -7.40 10.19
C ALA A 37 8.03 -7.83 8.85
N ALA A 38 7.76 -9.07 8.44
CA ALA A 38 8.14 -9.58 7.13
C ALA A 38 7.12 -9.21 6.05
N HIS A 39 5.83 -9.19 6.37
CA HIS A 39 4.79 -8.81 5.41
C HIS A 39 3.47 -8.43 6.08
N PRO A 40 2.77 -7.37 5.61
CA PRO A 40 1.34 -7.25 5.78
C PRO A 40 0.59 -8.08 4.74
N THR A 41 -0.56 -8.58 5.16
CA THR A 41 -1.60 -9.09 4.26
C THR A 41 -2.35 -7.92 3.64
N VAL A 42 -2.81 -8.11 2.41
CA VAL A 42 -3.73 -7.22 1.71
C VAL A 42 -4.88 -8.05 1.17
N SER A 43 -6.09 -7.55 1.32
CA SER A 43 -7.29 -8.20 0.80
C SER A 43 -7.91 -7.37 -0.30
N VAL A 44 -8.29 -8.03 -1.39
CA VAL A 44 -9.02 -7.43 -2.51
C VAL A 44 -10.49 -7.83 -2.36
N ARG A 45 -11.37 -6.87 -2.08
CA ARG A 45 -12.81 -7.10 -1.90
C ARG A 45 -13.60 -6.07 -2.69
N LYS A 46 -14.58 -6.48 -3.49
CA LYS A 46 -15.52 -5.57 -4.19
C LYS A 46 -14.84 -4.37 -4.86
N ALA A 47 -13.71 -4.61 -5.54
CA ALA A 47 -12.89 -3.60 -6.21
C ALA A 47 -12.13 -2.60 -5.32
N THR A 48 -11.95 -2.89 -4.02
CA THR A 48 -11.06 -2.18 -3.11
C THR A 48 -9.95 -3.11 -2.61
N VAL A 49 -8.82 -2.51 -2.25
CA VAL A 49 -7.68 -3.16 -1.60
C VAL A 49 -7.54 -2.58 -0.21
N ALA A 50 -7.46 -3.45 0.80
CA ALA A 50 -7.30 -3.05 2.20
C ALA A 50 -6.16 -3.81 2.86
N LEU A 51 -5.36 -3.10 3.67
CA LEU A 51 -4.37 -3.69 4.57
C LEU A 51 -5.04 -4.53 5.65
N GLY A 52 -4.44 -5.68 5.93
CA GLY A 52 -4.84 -6.59 6.99
C GLY A 52 -3.77 -6.67 8.08
N GLU A 53 -3.61 -7.86 8.64
CA GLU A 53 -2.63 -8.16 9.68
C GLU A 53 -1.19 -8.15 9.13
N THR A 54 -0.24 -7.80 9.99
CA THR A 54 1.21 -7.91 9.76
C THR A 54 1.75 -9.19 10.37
N PHE A 55 2.72 -9.81 9.70
CA PHE A 55 3.33 -11.06 10.14
C PHE A 55 4.86 -10.95 10.18
N GLY A 56 5.47 -11.57 11.18
CA GLY A 56 6.91 -11.77 11.28
C GLY A 56 7.42 -12.82 10.28
N SER A 57 8.73 -13.01 10.24
CA SER A 57 9.39 -14.01 9.38
C SER A 57 9.06 -15.46 9.79
N ASP A 58 8.74 -15.68 11.06
CA ASP A 58 8.29 -16.95 11.63
C ASP A 58 6.80 -17.27 11.36
N GLY A 59 6.08 -16.35 10.72
CA GLY A 59 4.66 -16.49 10.42
C GLY A 59 3.72 -16.17 11.58
N THR A 60 4.23 -15.66 12.71
CA THR A 60 3.40 -15.15 13.80
C THR A 60 2.87 -13.76 13.48
N VAL A 61 1.71 -13.40 14.05
CA VAL A 61 1.17 -12.04 13.92
C VAL A 61 2.14 -11.07 14.58
N HIS A 62 2.71 -10.17 13.79
CA HIS A 62 3.51 -9.07 14.28
C HIS A 62 2.57 -8.02 14.86
N VAL A 63 2.62 -7.86 16.19
CA VAL A 63 1.92 -6.78 16.89
C VAL A 63 2.88 -5.58 16.96
N PRO A 64 2.59 -4.49 16.26
CA PRO A 64 3.44 -3.32 16.29
C PRO A 64 3.50 -2.70 17.68
N GLY A 65 4.65 -2.14 18.03
CA GLY A 65 4.83 -1.40 19.28
C GLY A 65 3.80 -0.27 19.44
N VAL A 66 3.57 0.14 20.69
CA VAL A 66 2.68 1.24 21.03
C VAL A 66 3.38 2.58 20.74
N ARG A 67 2.76 3.45 19.95
CA ARG A 67 3.21 4.82 19.70
C ARG A 67 2.15 5.80 20.18
N ASP A 68 2.55 6.79 20.98
CA ASP A 68 1.63 7.78 21.61
C ASP A 68 0.43 7.12 22.33
N GLY A 69 0.69 6.00 23.03
CA GLY A 69 -0.34 5.23 23.73
C GLY A 69 -1.30 4.42 22.84
N ARG A 70 -1.03 4.34 21.52
CA ARG A 70 -1.85 3.60 20.55
C ARG A 70 -1.05 2.52 19.81
N THR A 71 -1.63 1.33 19.70
CA THR A 71 -1.10 0.26 18.85
C THR A 71 -1.35 0.61 17.38
N MET A 72 -0.29 0.74 16.58
CA MET A 72 -0.44 1.10 15.16
C MET A 72 -0.68 -0.12 14.27
N LEU A 73 -1.83 -0.75 14.38
CA LEU A 73 -2.16 -1.92 13.57
C LEU A 73 -2.25 -1.56 12.07
N ALA A 74 -1.76 -2.43 11.18
CA ALA A 74 -1.66 -2.13 9.75
C ALA A 74 -3.01 -1.88 9.08
N TRP A 75 -4.07 -2.56 9.50
CA TRP A 75 -5.43 -2.26 9.04
C TRP A 75 -5.89 -0.86 9.45
N THR A 76 -5.54 -0.40 10.65
CA THR A 76 -5.85 0.96 11.13
C THR A 76 -5.04 2.02 10.38
N VAL A 77 -3.77 1.74 10.08
CA VAL A 77 -2.92 2.61 9.25
C VAL A 77 -3.47 2.71 7.83
N GLY A 78 -4.04 1.62 7.30
CA GLY A 78 -4.69 1.58 5.99
C GLY A 78 -5.79 2.63 5.80
N ASP A 79 -6.58 2.88 6.84
CA ASP A 79 -7.74 3.79 6.78
C ASP A 79 -7.43 5.22 7.24
N ARG A 80 -6.19 5.50 7.67
CA ARG A 80 -5.79 6.85 8.06
C ARG A 80 -5.51 7.73 6.85
N PRO A 81 -5.85 9.03 6.90
CA PRO A 81 -5.36 10.00 5.94
C PRO A 81 -3.84 9.96 5.83
N LEU A 82 -3.31 10.10 4.61
CA LEU A 82 -1.87 10.07 4.38
C LEU A 82 -1.17 11.17 5.17
N ALA A 83 -1.78 12.34 5.30
CA ALA A 83 -1.28 13.46 6.11
C ALA A 83 -1.15 13.16 7.62
N GLU A 84 -1.87 12.16 8.14
CA GLU A 84 -1.82 11.76 9.56
C GLU A 84 -0.79 10.66 9.86
N LEU A 85 -0.11 10.16 8.84
CA LEU A 85 0.97 9.19 9.03
C LEU A 85 2.22 9.88 9.61
N PRO A 86 3.12 9.13 10.27
CA PRO A 86 4.36 9.70 10.80
C PRO A 86 5.17 10.43 9.71
N PRO A 87 5.68 11.65 9.95
CA PRO A 87 6.40 12.45 8.95
C PRO A 87 7.53 11.69 8.25
N GLU A 88 8.29 10.90 8.99
CA GLU A 88 9.38 10.06 8.48
C GLU A 88 8.91 8.99 7.48
N ALA A 89 7.66 8.54 7.62
CA ALA A 89 7.03 7.55 6.75
C ALA A 89 6.38 8.24 5.54
N ARG A 90 5.78 9.43 5.74
CA ARG A 90 5.15 10.24 4.69
C ARG A 90 6.13 10.74 3.64
N ALA A 91 7.38 11.00 4.00
CA ALA A 91 8.42 11.41 3.06
C ALA A 91 8.59 10.44 1.86
N LEU A 92 8.24 9.17 2.04
CA LEU A 92 8.30 8.14 0.99
C LEU A 92 7.17 8.27 -0.04
N LEU A 93 6.06 8.91 0.32
CA LEU A 93 4.86 9.04 -0.52
C LEU A 93 4.93 10.24 -1.49
N GLY A 94 6.01 11.03 -1.43
CA GLY A 94 6.24 12.16 -2.33
C GLY A 94 5.05 13.14 -2.35
N SER A 95 4.49 13.41 -3.52
CA SER A 95 3.37 14.34 -3.70
C SER A 95 2.06 13.91 -3.01
N HIS A 96 1.95 12.66 -2.54
CA HIS A 96 0.78 12.16 -1.82
C HIS A 96 0.86 12.38 -0.29
N ALA A 97 2.01 12.82 0.22
CA ALA A 97 2.33 12.88 1.64
C ALA A 97 1.39 13.78 2.48
N ASP A 98 0.84 14.83 1.87
CA ASP A 98 -0.01 15.83 2.55
C ASP A 98 -1.49 15.73 2.18
N ASP A 99 -1.88 14.65 1.47
CA ASP A 99 -3.28 14.42 1.11
C ASP A 99 -4.09 14.03 2.37
N ARG A 100 -5.01 14.91 2.76
CA ARG A 100 -5.87 14.75 3.95
C ARG A 100 -7.12 13.92 3.69
N GLU A 101 -7.46 13.67 2.43
CA GLU A 101 -8.65 12.91 2.04
C GLU A 101 -8.30 11.51 1.51
N ARG A 102 -7.07 11.32 1.06
CA ARG A 102 -6.59 10.03 0.59
C ARG A 102 -6.03 9.23 1.75
N THR A 103 -6.41 7.96 1.80
CA THR A 103 -5.89 6.98 2.74
C THR A 103 -4.91 6.04 2.05
N LEU A 104 -4.14 5.28 2.83
CA LEU A 104 -3.21 4.29 2.29
C LEU A 104 -3.95 3.17 1.52
N ASN A 105 -5.11 2.73 2.01
CA ASN A 105 -5.99 1.77 1.33
C ASN A 105 -6.53 2.31 0.00
N ARG A 106 -6.85 3.61 -0.05
CA ARG A 106 -7.27 4.27 -1.30
C ARG A 106 -6.14 4.31 -2.32
N LEU A 107 -4.93 4.70 -1.90
CA LEU A 107 -3.75 4.70 -2.77
C LEU A 107 -3.41 3.28 -3.26
N LEU A 108 -3.45 2.27 -2.38
CA LEU A 108 -3.28 0.86 -2.76
C LEU A 108 -4.33 0.39 -3.77
N THR A 109 -5.59 0.81 -3.59
CA THR A 109 -6.69 0.50 -4.51
C THR A 109 -6.45 1.15 -5.88
N GLU A 110 -6.01 2.41 -5.92
CA GLU A 110 -5.66 3.12 -7.15
C GLU A 110 -4.51 2.41 -7.88
N CYS A 111 -3.44 2.05 -7.16
CA CYS A 111 -2.31 1.31 -7.74
C CYS A 111 -2.76 -0.02 -8.36
N TRP A 112 -3.56 -0.80 -7.62
CA TRP A 112 -4.09 -2.07 -8.11
C TRP A 112 -4.98 -1.92 -9.34
N ARG A 113 -5.88 -0.91 -9.35
CA ARG A 113 -6.75 -0.62 -10.51
C ARG A 113 -5.96 -0.19 -11.74
N LEU A 114 -4.83 0.48 -11.54
CA LEU A 114 -3.90 0.85 -12.61
C LEU A 114 -2.97 -0.29 -13.05
N GLY A 115 -3.10 -1.49 -12.45
CA GLY A 115 -2.41 -2.70 -12.88
C GLY A 115 -1.10 -2.99 -12.14
N ALA A 116 -0.85 -2.34 -11.00
CA ALA A 116 0.24 -2.73 -10.11
C ALA A 116 0.00 -4.16 -9.57
N ARG A 117 1.04 -4.98 -9.59
CA ARG A 117 0.93 -6.40 -9.22
C ARG A 117 1.05 -6.57 -7.70
N LEU A 118 -0.02 -7.03 -7.07
CA LEU A 118 -0.01 -7.47 -5.68
C LEU A 118 0.40 -8.96 -5.61
N PRO A 119 1.45 -9.35 -4.87
CA PRO A 119 1.92 -10.73 -4.83
C PRO A 119 0.88 -11.65 -4.17
N ALA A 120 0.48 -12.73 -4.82
CA ALA A 120 -0.55 -13.62 -4.29
C ALA A 120 -0.13 -14.32 -2.98
N ALA A 121 -1.07 -14.48 -2.05
CA ALA A 121 -0.84 -15.09 -0.73
C ALA A 121 -1.27 -16.56 -0.62
N GLY A 122 -1.54 -17.23 -1.75
CA GLY A 122 -2.07 -18.60 -1.78
C GLY A 122 -3.56 -18.73 -1.41
N ARG A 123 -4.22 -17.65 -0.94
CA ARG A 123 -5.68 -17.57 -0.76
C ARG A 123 -6.30 -16.64 -1.82
N PRO A 124 -7.43 -17.01 -2.44
CA PRO A 124 -8.12 -16.14 -3.39
C PRO A 124 -8.43 -14.77 -2.80
N GLY A 125 -8.15 -13.71 -3.56
CA GLY A 125 -8.39 -12.32 -3.14
C GLY A 125 -7.50 -11.84 -1.98
N THR A 126 -6.44 -12.58 -1.63
CA THR A 126 -5.45 -12.16 -0.63
C THR A 126 -4.06 -12.10 -1.25
N ALA A 127 -3.32 -11.06 -0.91
CA ALA A 127 -1.94 -10.84 -1.31
C ALA A 127 -1.06 -10.55 -0.09
N ARG A 128 0.26 -10.70 -0.25
CA ARG A 128 1.28 -10.38 0.76
C ARG A 128 2.22 -9.33 0.19
N LEU A 129 2.42 -8.24 0.91
CA LEU A 129 3.42 -7.24 0.55
C LEU A 129 4.69 -7.57 1.32
N THR A 130 5.75 -8.02 0.64
CA THR A 130 7.02 -8.28 1.31
C THR A 130 7.67 -6.98 1.73
N LEU A 131 7.92 -6.82 3.03
CA LEU A 131 8.74 -5.74 3.58
C LEU A 131 10.20 -6.25 3.54
N ARG A 132 11.05 -5.59 2.76
CA ARG A 132 12.48 -5.93 2.63
C ARG A 132 13.31 -5.10 3.58
#